data_AF-A0A6J1AWW7-F1
#
_entry.id   AF-A0A6J1AWW7-F1
#
_cell.length_a   1.000
_cell.length_b   1.000
_cell.length_c   1.000
_cell.angle_alpha   90.00
_cell.angle_beta   90.00
_cell.angle_gamma   90.00
#
_symmetry.space_group_name_H-M   'P 1'
#
loop_
_entity.id
_entity.type
_entity.pdbx_description
1 polymer ?
#
loop_
_entity_poly.entity_id
_entity_poly.type
_entity_poly.pdbx_seq_one_letter_code
_entity_poly.pdbx_strand_id
1 'polypeptide(L)'
;MDGNVGVNGTATPVFPNALVQLQCGAGNVVSSATTNGSGIFSILLDPLQFLLPSLLNNCNLAVKTPLSNCNAALPSVGGLILSLQSLGSTLVGLLNITNIVPAGFRLLPST
;
A
#
# COMPACT_ATOMS: atom_id res chain seq x y z
N MET A 1 13.89 -3.29 -10.80
CA MET A 1 13.78 -3.72 -9.39
C MET A 1 14.28 -2.55 -8.59
N ASP A 2 13.39 -1.65 -8.19
CA ASP A 2 13.79 -0.36 -7.63
C ASP A 2 13.84 -0.50 -6.10
N GLY A 3 14.88 -1.20 -5.64
CA GLY A 3 15.25 -1.20 -4.24
C GLY A 3 16.06 0.06 -3.97
N ASN A 4 15.48 1.03 -3.26
CA ASN A 4 16.26 2.15 -2.75
C ASN A 4 17.20 1.62 -1.66
N VAL A 5 18.48 1.52 -1.98
CA VAL A 5 19.52 1.16 -1.02
C VAL A 5 19.58 2.26 0.04
N GLY A 6 19.34 1.89 1.30
CA GLY A 6 19.46 2.82 2.42
C GLY A 6 20.86 3.42 2.50
N VAL A 7 21.03 4.47 3.31
CA VAL A 7 22.28 5.26 3.45
C VAL A 7 23.54 4.45 3.81
N ASN A 8 23.44 3.12 3.97
CA ASN A 8 24.52 2.21 4.31
C ASN A 8 24.50 0.86 3.56
N GLY A 9 23.88 0.74 2.39
CA GLY A 9 23.84 -0.55 1.68
C GLY A 9 22.78 -1.52 2.21
N THR A 10 22.04 -1.15 3.26
CA THR A 10 21.01 -1.99 3.87
C THR A 10 19.74 -1.98 3.03
N ALA A 11 19.25 -3.17 2.71
CA ALA A 11 17.95 -3.34 2.07
C ALA A 11 16.85 -2.73 2.95
N THR A 12 15.88 -2.05 2.34
CA THR A 12 14.70 -1.59 3.08
C THR A 12 14.02 -2.80 3.74
N PRO A 13 13.73 -2.74 5.06
CA PRO A 13 13.08 -3.84 5.76
C PRO A 13 11.77 -4.21 5.08
N VAL A 14 11.55 -5.49 4.81
CA VAL A 14 10.23 -5.99 4.40
C VAL A 14 9.32 -6.07 5.62
N PHE A 15 8.04 -5.82 5.41
CA PHE A 15 7.02 -5.87 6.46
C PHE A 15 6.19 -7.15 6.25
N PRO A 16 6.59 -8.32 6.77
CA PRO A 16 5.79 -9.54 6.65
C PRO A 16 4.61 -9.52 7.61
N ASN A 17 3.50 -10.18 7.24
CA ASN A 17 2.28 -10.27 8.04
C ASN A 17 1.70 -8.90 8.44
N ALA A 18 1.99 -7.87 7.64
CA ALA A 18 1.51 -6.52 7.87
C ALA A 18 0.09 -6.37 7.33
N LEU A 19 -0.79 -5.80 8.14
CA LEU A 19 -2.13 -5.44 7.73
C LEU A 19 -2.06 -4.17 6.88
N VAL A 20 -2.41 -4.30 5.60
CA VAL A 20 -2.54 -3.21 4.64
C VAL A 20 -4.01 -3.01 4.35
N GLN A 21 -4.46 -1.76 4.41
CA GLN A 21 -5.84 -1.38 4.14
C GLN A 21 -5.86 -0.40 2.99
N LEU A 22 -6.72 -0.65 2.00
CA LEU A 22 -7.13 0.38 1.07
C LEU A 22 -8.23 1.20 1.73
N GLN A 23 -7.96 2.47 1.96
CA GLN A 23 -8.86 3.41 2.61
C GLN A 23 -9.26 4.50 1.62
N CYS A 24 -10.55 4.84 1.56
CA CYS A 24 -11.08 5.88 0.68
C CYS A 24 -11.83 6.95 1.47
N GLY A 25 -11.87 8.17 0.95
CA GLY A 25 -12.54 9.30 1.56
C GLY A 25 -11.93 9.67 2.91
N ALA A 26 -12.77 9.75 3.95
CA ALA A 26 -12.35 10.08 5.31
C ALA A 26 -11.69 8.93 6.08
N GLY A 27 -11.07 7.96 5.37
CA GLY A 27 -10.43 6.78 5.96
C GLY A 27 -11.30 5.52 6.00
N ASN A 28 -12.35 5.44 5.17
CA ASN A 28 -13.22 4.26 5.10
C ASN A 28 -12.47 3.09 4.48
N VAL A 29 -12.38 1.97 5.18
CA VAL A 29 -11.71 0.76 4.68
C VAL A 29 -12.59 0.12 3.61
N VAL A 30 -12.11 0.08 2.37
CA VAL A 30 -12.81 -0.57 1.25
C VAL A 30 -12.30 -1.99 0.99
N SER A 31 -11.04 -2.26 1.30
CA SER A 31 -10.45 -3.59 1.22
C SER A 31 -9.22 -3.70 2.11
N SER A 32 -8.84 -4.93 2.44
CA SER A 32 -7.69 -5.23 3.30
C SER A 32 -6.92 -6.43 2.76
N ALA A 33 -5.61 -6.42 2.96
CA ALA A 33 -4.74 -7.54 2.65
C ALA A 33 -3.66 -7.68 3.72
N THR A 34 -3.10 -8.87 3.82
CA THR A 34 -1.94 -9.14 4.67
C THR A 34 -0.74 -9.42 3.78
N THR A 35 0.38 -8.77 4.05
CA THR A 35 1.61 -9.04 3.31
C THR A 35 2.16 -10.44 3.62
N ASN A 36 2.73 -11.09 2.62
CA ASN A 36 3.43 -12.37 2.80
C ASN A 36 4.84 -12.18 3.41
N GLY A 37 5.61 -13.28 3.51
CA GLY A 37 6.97 -13.26 4.04
C GLY A 37 7.95 -12.32 3.33
N SER A 38 7.66 -11.93 2.08
CA SER A 38 8.44 -10.99 1.28
C SER A 38 7.89 -9.56 1.32
N GLY A 39 6.87 -9.28 2.12
CA GLY A 39 6.21 -7.96 2.18
C GLY A 39 5.26 -7.67 1.02
N ILE A 40 4.94 -8.68 0.19
CA ILE A 40 4.07 -8.52 -0.99
C ILE A 40 2.61 -8.72 -0.58
N PHE A 41 1.72 -7.88 -1.10
CA PHE A 41 0.28 -8.00 -0.93
C PHE A 41 -0.43 -7.80 -2.28
N SER A 42 -1.70 -8.18 -2.36
CA SER A 42 -2.54 -7.94 -3.52
C SER A 42 -3.97 -7.65 -3.08
N ILE A 43 -4.60 -6.66 -3.72
CA ILE A 43 -5.99 -6.28 -3.50
C ILE A 43 -6.67 -6.30 -4.85
N LEU A 44 -7.77 -7.06 -4.95
CA LEU A 44 -8.62 -7.11 -6.13
C LEU A 44 -9.88 -6.30 -5.86
N LEU A 45 -10.28 -5.46 -6.82
CA LEU A 45 -11.46 -4.61 -6.75
C LEU A 45 -12.32 -4.84 -7.99
N ASP A 46 -13.63 -4.70 -7.81
CA ASP A 46 -14.59 -4.73 -8.91
C ASP A 46 -14.62 -3.36 -9.61
N PRO A 47 -14.25 -3.27 -10.91
CA PRO A 47 -14.26 -2.02 -11.65
C PRO A 47 -15.67 -1.43 -11.87
N LEU A 48 -16.76 -2.19 -11.67
CA LEU A 48 -18.12 -1.64 -11.68
C LEU A 48 -18.42 -0.83 -10.42
N GLN A 49 -17.76 -1.14 -9.31
CA GLN A 49 -17.97 -0.50 -8.01
C GLN A 49 -16.91 0.57 -7.71
N PHE A 50 -15.67 0.33 -8.15
CA PHE A 50 -14.53 1.21 -7.89
C PHE A 50 -13.94 1.74 -9.20
N LEU A 51 -14.36 2.95 -9.56
CA LEU A 51 -13.84 3.63 -10.74
C LEU A 51 -12.39 4.06 -10.51
N LEU A 52 -11.54 3.83 -11.52
CA LEU A 52 -10.12 4.15 -11.46
C LEU A 52 -9.82 5.62 -11.07
N PRO A 53 -10.50 6.65 -11.61
CA PRO A 53 -10.23 8.03 -11.21
C PRO A 53 -10.54 8.27 -9.72
N SER A 54 -11.59 7.64 -9.18
CA SER A 54 -11.94 7.74 -7.76
C SER A 54 -10.88 7.07 -6.89
N LEU A 55 -10.38 5.91 -7.30
CA LEU A 55 -9.29 5.20 -6.62
C LEU A 55 -8.03 6.06 -6.51
N LEU A 56 -7.62 6.69 -7.61
CA LEU A 56 -6.39 7.48 -7.65
C LEU A 56 -6.48 8.81 -6.89
N ASN A 57 -7.67 9.41 -6.81
CA ASN A 57 -7.84 10.74 -6.18
C ASN A 57 -8.39 10.69 -4.76
N ASN A 58 -9.10 9.62 -4.38
CA ASN A 58 -9.83 9.55 -3.12
C ASN A 58 -9.39 8.40 -2.22
N CYS A 59 -8.50 7.52 -2.67
CA CYS A 59 -8.03 6.39 -1.88
C CYS A 59 -6.53 6.43 -1.62
N ASN A 60 -6.14 5.84 -0.50
CA ASN A 60 -4.77 5.65 -0.09
C ASN A 60 -4.61 4.25 0.54
N LEU A 61 -3.39 3.73 0.51
CA LEU A 61 -3.05 2.52 1.25
C LEU A 61 -2.52 2.92 2.62
N ALA A 62 -3.03 2.29 3.66
CA ALA A 62 -2.59 2.47 5.03
C ALA A 62 -2.04 1.15 5.59
N VAL A 63 -0.82 1.16 6.11
CA VAL A 63 -0.27 0.04 6.87
C VAL A 63 -0.63 0.24 8.33
N LYS A 64 -1.44 -0.66 8.89
CA LYS A 64 -1.95 -0.59 10.27
C LYS A 64 -1.14 -1.39 11.28
N THR A 65 -0.23 -2.23 10.82
CA THR A 65 0.72 -2.92 11.71
C THR A 65 1.65 -1.89 12.36
N PRO A 66 1.85 -1.93 13.69
CA PRO A 66 2.78 -1.03 14.36
C PRO A 66 4.18 -1.13 13.75
N LEU A 67 4.77 0.00 13.39
CA LEU A 67 6.09 0.03 12.74
C LEU A 67 7.20 -0.46 13.67
N SER A 68 6.99 -0.33 14.98
CA SER A 68 7.86 -0.86 16.03
C SER A 68 8.00 -2.39 16.00
N ASN A 69 7.02 -3.12 15.44
CA ASN A 69 7.14 -4.56 15.22
C ASN A 69 8.23 -4.92 14.18
N CYS A 70 8.57 -3.98 13.29
CA CYS A 70 9.57 -4.18 12.25
C CYS A 70 10.90 -3.54 12.62
N ASN A 71 10.88 -2.37 13.26
CA ASN A 71 12.07 -1.74 13.80
C ASN A 71 11.67 -0.91 15.02
N ALA A 72 12.19 -1.30 16.18
CA ALA A 72 11.89 -0.69 17.47
C ALA A 72 12.24 0.81 17.55
N ALA A 73 13.04 1.34 16.61
CA ALA A 73 13.32 2.77 16.49
C ALA A 73 12.20 3.57 15.80
N LEU A 74 11.22 2.92 15.17
CA LEU A 74 10.04 3.59 14.61
C LEU A 74 8.93 3.77 15.64
N PRO A 75 8.06 4.78 15.46
CA PRO A 75 6.90 4.98 16.32
C PRO A 75 5.99 3.74 16.40
N SER A 76 5.62 3.37 17.63
CA SER A 76 4.60 2.32 17.88
C SER A 76 3.18 2.77 17.54
N VAL A 77 2.99 4.08 17.36
CA VAL A 77 1.71 4.73 17.10
C VAL A 77 1.83 5.64 15.87
N GLY A 78 0.78 5.70 15.07
CA GLY A 78 0.81 6.24 13.71
C GLY A 78 0.79 5.13 12.66
N GLY A 79 0.92 5.50 11.38
CA GLY A 79 0.88 4.54 10.28
C GLY A 79 1.59 5.06 9.03
N LEU A 80 1.87 4.15 8.10
CA LEU A 80 2.36 4.52 6.77
C LEU A 80 1.17 4.70 5.85
N ILE A 81 1.09 5.86 5.20
CA ILE A 81 0.09 6.13 4.16
C ILE A 81 0.79 6.26 2.82
N LEU A 82 0.22 5.64 1.79
CA LEU A 82 0.72 5.67 0.43
C LEU A 82 -0.37 6.14 -0.53
N SER A 83 -0.03 7.10 -1.38
CA SER A 83 -0.86 7.49 -2.52
C SER A 83 -0.80 6.45 -3.62
N LEU A 84 -1.83 6.38 -4.46
CA LEU A 84 -1.90 5.42 -5.56
C LEU A 84 -1.52 6.07 -6.89
N GLN A 85 -0.81 5.34 -7.73
CA GLN A 85 -0.53 5.71 -9.11
C GLN A 85 -0.86 4.55 -10.05
N SER A 86 -1.39 4.89 -11.23
CA SER A 86 -1.59 3.90 -12.28
C SER A 86 -0.24 3.60 -12.95
N LEU A 87 0.13 2.33 -13.02
CA LEU A 87 1.30 1.87 -13.78
C LEU A 87 0.94 1.63 -15.25
N GLY A 88 -0.32 1.32 -15.54
CA GLY A 88 -0.83 1.00 -16.87
C GLY A 88 -1.86 -0.12 -16.84
N SER A 89 -2.33 -0.53 -18.02
CA SER A 89 -3.33 -1.59 -18.18
C SER A 89 -2.79 -2.77 -18.95
N THR A 90 -3.12 -3.99 -18.51
CA THR A 90 -2.78 -5.26 -19.16
C THR A 90 -4.06 -5.97 -19.57
N LEU A 91 -4.09 -6.49 -20.79
CA LEU A 91 -5.18 -7.32 -21.28
C LEU A 91 -4.91 -8.79 -20.93
N VAL A 92 -5.82 -9.43 -20.20
CA VAL A 92 -5.76 -10.87 -19.90
C VAL A 92 -7.03 -11.53 -20.43
N GLY A 93 -6.93 -12.15 -21.60
CA GLY A 93 -8.09 -12.62 -22.34
C GLY A 93 -9.00 -11.46 -22.75
N LEU A 94 -10.24 -11.44 -22.27
CA LEU A 94 -11.21 -10.36 -22.47
C LEU A 94 -11.20 -9.31 -21.34
N LEU A 95 -10.39 -9.52 -20.29
CA LEU A 95 -10.34 -8.62 -19.13
C LEU A 95 -9.29 -7.53 -19.36
N ASN A 96 -9.67 -6.28 -19.13
CA ASN A 96 -8.73 -5.16 -19.07
C ASN A 96 -8.39 -4.85 -17.61
N ILE A 97 -7.21 -5.28 -17.16
CA ILE A 97 -6.75 -5.14 -15.77
C ILE A 97 -5.87 -3.90 -15.67
N THR A 98 -6.28 -2.93 -14.85
CA THR A 98 -5.42 -1.78 -14.53
C THR A 98 -4.53 -2.12 -13.35
N ASN A 99 -3.22 -1.99 -13.52
CA ASN A 99 -2.24 -2.19 -12.47
C ASN A 99 -2.02 -0.87 -11.74
N ILE A 100 -2.26 -0.88 -10.43
CA ILE A 100 -2.10 0.27 -9.55
C ILE A 100 -0.98 -0.06 -8.58
N VAL A 101 -0.05 0.87 -8.40
CA VAL A 101 1.06 0.74 -7.45
C VAL A 101 1.07 1.91 -6.47
N PRO A 102 1.68 1.75 -5.28
CA PRO A 102 1.87 2.86 -4.37
C PRO A 102 2.95 3.84 -4.88
N ALA A 103 2.72 5.14 -4.74
CA ALA A 103 3.61 6.22 -5.20
C ALA A 103 4.62 6.68 -4.12
N GLY A 104 4.98 5.80 -3.18
CA GLY A 104 5.83 6.11 -2.03
C GLY A 104 5.07 6.20 -0.71
N PHE A 105 5.81 6.27 0.39
CA PHE A 105 5.27 6.21 1.74
C PHE A 105 5.48 7.50 2.52
N ARG A 106 4.48 7.88 3.31
CA ARG A 106 4.55 8.99 4.27
C ARG A 106 4.18 8.47 5.64
N LEU A 107 4.97 8.85 6.64
CA LEU A 107 4.64 8.59 8.03
C LEU A 107 3.55 9.57 8.46
N LEU A 108 2.40 9.03 8.90
CA LEU A 108 1.37 9.81 9.56
C LEU A 108 1.53 9.62 11.08
N PRO A 109 1.91 10.68 11.83
CA PRO A 109 1.91 10.63 13.28
C PRO A 109 0.49 10.45 13.81
N SER A 110 0.33 9.67 14.87
CA SER A 110 -0.90 9.71 15.67
C SER A 110 -0.86 10.95 16.56
N THR A 111 -1.76 11.92 16.29
CA THR A 111 -2.06 13.03 17.21
C THR A 111 -2.83 12.54 18.42
#